data_AF-A0A0B1TZX1-F1
#
_entry.id   AF-A0A0B1TZX1-F1
#
_cell.length_a   1.000
_cell.length_b   1.000
_cell.length_c   1.000
_cell.angle_alpha   90.00
_cell.angle_beta   90.00
_cell.angle_gamma   90.00
#
_symmetry.space_group_name_H-M   'P 1'
#
loop_
_entity.id
_entity.type
_entity.pdbx_description
1 polymer ?
#
loop_
_entity_poly.entity_id
_entity_poly.type
_entity_poly.pdbx_seq_one_letter_code
_entity_poly.pdbx_strand_id
1 'polypeptide(L)'
;MSILNLGGMFDTINSQLLLKQALAWGVNFWDTAEAYGNGQSEEGFGRFFARNPEARSQVVLTTKLTTKAGRFDERLDEALSRLKTNYVDLFYVHAISTIDEMGGHWREWAAKQKQAGKIKFFGFSSHNNMEACLEGAAKLDFIDAVMVAYNFRLMAEPAMKKALEACTKAGIGVVAMKTQGGGPVKSDSQAELDMAGRFLAKGFTDKQAKLKAIWENPAIASVCSQMPNLTILSANVAAARDTTALARQDIESLSRFAADTHGDYCAGCATLCSAALGGNLPVADVMRAMMYARDYGEPALARELYASLPESLRRADGSLDFAAAEAACPRGLAIAAIMAEAATLLA
;
A
#
# COMPACT_ATOMS: atom_id res chain seq x y z
N MET A 1 -9.16 -11.11 12.48
CA MET A 1 -9.02 -10.74 11.05
C MET A 1 -7.97 -11.64 10.41
N SER A 2 -8.04 -11.88 9.11
CA SER A 2 -7.07 -12.70 8.38
C SER A 2 -5.71 -12.00 8.23
N ILE A 3 -4.62 -12.78 8.23
CA ILE A 3 -3.25 -12.29 7.97
C ILE A 3 -3.04 -11.85 6.52
N LEU A 4 -3.94 -12.26 5.62
CA LEU A 4 -4.07 -11.78 4.25
C LEU A 4 -5.31 -10.90 4.17
N ASN A 5 -5.13 -9.65 3.74
CA ASN A 5 -6.17 -8.65 3.53
C ASN A 5 -6.38 -8.46 2.02
N LEU A 6 -7.65 -8.45 1.60
CA LEU A 6 -8.08 -8.21 0.24
C LEU A 6 -8.18 -6.70 -0.03
N GLY A 7 -7.16 -6.13 -0.66
CA GLY A 7 -7.15 -4.74 -1.11
C GLY A 7 -7.47 -4.59 -2.59
N GLY A 8 -7.88 -3.40 -3.01
CA GLY A 8 -8.01 -3.03 -4.43
C GLY A 8 -9.36 -2.46 -4.83
N MET A 9 -9.59 -2.43 -6.15
CA MET A 9 -10.80 -1.91 -6.77
C MET A 9 -11.76 -3.07 -7.11
N PHE A 10 -12.95 -3.07 -6.49
CA PHE A 10 -13.93 -4.16 -6.60
C PHE A 10 -15.26 -3.72 -7.23
N ASP A 11 -15.17 -2.91 -8.27
CA ASP A 11 -16.29 -2.26 -8.96
C ASP A 11 -16.98 -3.13 -10.02
N THR A 12 -16.42 -4.27 -10.41
CA THR A 12 -16.95 -5.08 -11.51
C THR A 12 -17.88 -6.22 -11.08
N ILE A 13 -18.60 -6.83 -12.04
CA ILE A 13 -19.38 -8.05 -11.78
C ILE A 13 -18.47 -9.21 -11.35
N ASN A 14 -17.30 -9.35 -11.99
CA ASN A 14 -16.33 -10.39 -11.65
C ASN A 14 -15.81 -10.25 -10.20
N SER A 15 -15.75 -9.02 -9.69
CA SER A 15 -15.40 -8.74 -8.30
C SER A 15 -16.36 -9.42 -7.32
N GLN A 16 -17.65 -9.60 -7.66
CA GLN A 16 -18.63 -10.23 -6.75
C GLN A 16 -18.36 -11.72 -6.51
N LEU A 17 -17.96 -12.45 -7.56
CA LEU A 17 -17.56 -13.86 -7.45
C LEU A 17 -16.27 -14.00 -6.63
N LEU A 18 -15.33 -13.09 -6.87
CA LEU A 18 -14.06 -13.02 -6.15
C LEU A 18 -14.26 -12.75 -4.65
N LEU A 19 -15.13 -11.80 -4.28
CA LEU A 19 -15.48 -11.49 -2.89
C LEU A 19 -16.10 -12.67 -2.16
N LYS A 20 -17.04 -13.37 -2.83
CA LYS A 20 -17.64 -14.59 -2.28
C LYS A 20 -16.58 -15.65 -2.02
N GLN A 21 -15.67 -15.86 -2.97
CA GLN A 21 -14.61 -16.85 -2.85
C GLN A 21 -13.58 -16.48 -1.79
N ALA A 22 -13.21 -15.20 -1.70
CA ALA A 22 -12.29 -14.68 -0.68
C ALA A 22 -12.84 -14.96 0.72
N LEU A 23 -14.12 -14.65 0.97
CA LEU A 23 -14.76 -14.95 2.27
C LEU A 23 -14.79 -16.45 2.54
N ALA A 24 -15.18 -17.26 1.56
CA ALA A 24 -15.22 -18.72 1.69
C ALA A 24 -13.83 -19.35 1.97
N TRP A 25 -12.76 -18.71 1.50
CA TRP A 25 -11.39 -19.12 1.79
C TRP A 25 -10.80 -18.51 3.06
N GLY A 26 -11.59 -17.74 3.82
CA GLY A 26 -11.19 -17.15 5.09
C GLY A 26 -10.44 -15.83 4.98
N VAL A 27 -10.41 -15.20 3.80
CA VAL A 27 -9.91 -13.83 3.61
C VAL A 27 -11.03 -12.88 4.01
N ASN A 28 -11.04 -12.48 5.28
CA ASN A 28 -12.14 -11.71 5.87
C ASN A 28 -11.77 -10.29 6.27
N PHE A 29 -10.53 -9.86 6.04
CA PHE A 29 -10.13 -8.46 6.14
C PHE A 29 -10.15 -7.85 4.73
N TRP A 30 -11.05 -6.88 4.48
CA TRP A 30 -11.24 -6.24 3.18
C TRP A 30 -10.99 -4.76 3.24
N ASP A 31 -10.29 -4.25 2.24
CA ASP A 31 -9.81 -2.87 2.21
C ASP A 31 -10.28 -2.10 0.98
N THR A 32 -10.89 -0.94 1.23
CA THR A 32 -11.29 0.04 0.21
C THR A 32 -10.93 1.46 0.61
N ALA A 33 -11.25 2.43 -0.23
CA ALA A 33 -11.15 3.86 0.04
C ALA A 33 -12.07 4.63 -0.92
N GLU A 34 -12.47 5.84 -0.56
CA GLU A 34 -13.20 6.73 -1.48
C GLU A 34 -12.39 7.03 -2.74
N ALA A 35 -11.06 7.17 -2.62
CA ALA A 35 -10.20 7.42 -3.77
C ALA A 35 -10.11 6.24 -4.76
N TYR A 36 -10.62 5.05 -4.42
CA TYR A 36 -10.56 3.88 -5.31
C TYR A 36 -11.72 3.92 -6.31
N GLY A 37 -11.41 4.42 -7.50
CA GLY A 37 -12.39 4.63 -8.57
C GLY A 37 -13.44 5.70 -8.21
N ASN A 38 -13.07 6.70 -7.41
CA ASN A 38 -13.99 7.75 -6.92
C ASN A 38 -15.26 7.16 -6.26
N GLY A 39 -15.07 6.22 -5.33
CA GLY A 39 -16.14 5.56 -4.58
C GLY A 39 -16.67 4.27 -5.22
N GLN A 40 -16.28 3.95 -6.46
CA GLN A 40 -16.77 2.75 -7.16
C GLN A 40 -16.39 1.45 -6.46
N SER A 41 -15.22 1.40 -5.80
CA SER A 41 -14.85 0.21 -5.00
C SER A 41 -15.77 0.03 -3.78
N GLU A 42 -16.12 1.12 -3.09
CA GLU A 42 -17.09 1.11 -1.98
C GLU A 42 -18.46 0.62 -2.44
N GLU A 43 -18.95 1.12 -3.58
CA GLU A 43 -20.21 0.63 -4.17
C GLU A 43 -20.16 -0.86 -4.52
N GLY A 44 -18.99 -1.34 -4.97
CA GLY A 44 -18.71 -2.74 -5.25
C GLY A 44 -18.93 -3.65 -4.04
N PHE A 45 -18.34 -3.28 -2.90
CA PHE A 45 -18.57 -3.95 -1.62
C PHE A 45 -20.02 -3.80 -1.15
N GLY A 46 -20.63 -2.62 -1.31
CA GLY A 46 -22.02 -2.41 -0.94
C GLY A 46 -23.00 -3.29 -1.74
N ARG A 47 -22.78 -3.47 -3.05
CA ARG A 47 -23.53 -4.43 -3.86
C ARG A 47 -23.39 -5.86 -3.33
N PHE A 48 -22.20 -6.24 -2.88
CA PHE A 48 -21.95 -7.55 -2.30
C PHE A 48 -22.74 -7.74 -1.00
N PHE A 49 -22.68 -6.79 -0.06
CA PHE A 49 -23.40 -6.87 1.20
C PHE A 49 -24.91 -6.81 1.03
N ALA A 50 -25.44 -6.03 0.08
CA ALA A 50 -26.87 -6.04 -0.22
C ALA A 50 -27.38 -7.39 -0.72
N ARG A 51 -26.53 -8.16 -1.41
CA ARG A 51 -26.86 -9.52 -1.90
C ARG A 51 -26.59 -10.61 -0.87
N ASN A 52 -25.69 -10.36 0.09
CA ASN A 52 -25.27 -11.31 1.13
C ASN A 52 -25.22 -10.59 2.50
N PRO A 53 -26.37 -10.18 3.08
CA PRO A 53 -26.38 -9.37 4.29
C PRO A 53 -25.64 -10.00 5.49
N GLU A 54 -25.69 -11.33 5.60
CA GLU A 54 -25.01 -12.11 6.63
C GLU A 54 -23.48 -12.09 6.52
N ALA A 55 -22.95 -11.75 5.33
CA ALA A 55 -21.50 -11.65 5.13
C ALA A 55 -20.90 -10.43 5.85
N ARG A 56 -21.68 -9.36 6.05
CA ARG A 56 -21.14 -8.12 6.63
C ARG A 56 -20.55 -8.34 8.03
N SER A 57 -21.19 -9.13 8.88
CA SER A 57 -20.70 -9.42 10.24
C SER A 57 -19.48 -10.35 10.26
N GLN A 58 -19.17 -11.01 9.15
CA GLN A 58 -18.02 -11.92 9.01
C GLN A 58 -16.76 -11.19 8.49
N VAL A 59 -16.94 -9.98 7.95
CA VAL A 59 -15.88 -9.18 7.33
C VAL A 59 -15.43 -8.06 8.26
N VAL A 60 -14.12 -7.91 8.41
CA VAL A 60 -13.46 -6.72 8.93
C VAL A 60 -13.24 -5.78 7.75
N LEU A 61 -14.05 -4.72 7.67
CA LEU A 61 -14.08 -3.81 6.53
C LEU A 61 -13.37 -2.50 6.86
N THR A 62 -12.52 -2.03 5.95
CA THR A 62 -11.87 -0.71 6.04
C THR A 62 -12.26 0.23 4.92
N THR A 63 -12.38 1.52 5.24
CA THR A 63 -12.36 2.61 4.25
C THR A 63 -11.41 3.72 4.68
N LYS A 64 -11.12 4.64 3.76
CA LYS A 64 -10.17 5.73 3.96
C LYS A 64 -10.62 6.99 3.23
N LEU A 65 -10.38 8.14 3.87
CA LEU A 65 -10.62 9.46 3.27
C LEU A 65 -9.34 10.30 3.31
N THR A 66 -9.04 10.98 2.20
CA THR A 66 -7.94 11.95 2.13
C THR A 66 -8.33 13.24 2.84
N THR A 67 -7.35 13.91 3.46
CA THR A 67 -7.54 15.21 4.11
C THR A 67 -7.87 16.35 3.14
N LYS A 68 -7.43 16.23 1.87
CA LYS A 68 -7.55 17.26 0.82
C LYS A 68 -8.98 17.81 0.60
N ALA A 69 -10.01 16.99 0.71
CA ALA A 69 -11.40 17.39 0.44
C ALA A 69 -12.18 17.81 1.71
N GLY A 70 -11.59 17.69 2.91
CA GLY A 70 -12.27 18.00 4.17
C GLY A 70 -13.54 17.17 4.40
N ARG A 71 -14.51 17.72 5.16
CA ARG A 71 -15.88 17.19 5.36
C ARG A 71 -15.94 15.71 5.71
N PHE A 72 -15.18 15.31 6.73
CA PHE A 72 -15.01 13.90 7.08
C PHE A 72 -16.29 13.24 7.62
N ASP A 73 -17.15 13.98 8.31
CA ASP A 73 -18.43 13.45 8.81
C ASP A 73 -19.35 13.10 7.64
N GLU A 74 -19.56 14.05 6.71
CA GLU A 74 -20.42 13.85 5.55
C GLU A 74 -19.86 12.77 4.62
N ARG A 75 -18.55 12.80 4.34
CA ARG A 75 -17.92 11.80 3.46
C ARG A 75 -17.88 10.40 4.08
N LEU A 76 -17.79 10.28 5.41
CA LEU A 76 -17.97 8.99 6.07
C LEU A 76 -19.40 8.48 5.88
N ASP A 77 -20.41 9.35 6.00
CA ASP A 77 -21.80 8.96 5.77
C ASP A 77 -22.07 8.56 4.31
N GLU A 78 -21.47 9.27 3.35
CA GLU A 78 -21.51 8.91 1.94
C GLU A 78 -20.79 7.58 1.66
N ALA A 79 -19.63 7.34 2.27
CA ALA A 79 -18.91 6.07 2.18
C ALA A 79 -19.75 4.91 2.74
N LEU A 80 -20.36 5.08 3.92
CA LEU A 80 -21.25 4.08 4.53
C LEU A 80 -22.49 3.81 3.65
N SER A 81 -23.04 4.85 3.03
CA SER A 81 -24.13 4.73 2.06
C SER A 81 -23.72 3.90 0.84
N ARG A 82 -22.57 4.19 0.21
CA ARG A 82 -22.01 3.41 -0.90
C ARG A 82 -21.75 1.95 -0.50
N LEU A 83 -21.19 1.74 0.69
CA LEU A 83 -20.91 0.43 1.28
C LEU A 83 -22.16 -0.32 1.75
N LYS A 84 -23.34 0.31 1.78
CA LYS A 84 -24.61 -0.27 2.27
C LYS A 84 -24.49 -0.92 3.65
N THR A 85 -23.79 -0.25 4.56
CA THR A 85 -23.58 -0.66 5.96
C THR A 85 -23.55 0.57 6.85
N ASN A 86 -23.91 0.42 8.13
CA ASN A 86 -23.92 1.54 9.08
C ASN A 86 -22.56 1.76 9.78
N TYR A 87 -21.59 0.87 9.53
CA TYR A 87 -20.27 0.95 10.13
C TYR A 87 -19.17 0.34 9.25
N VAL A 88 -17.94 0.81 9.45
CA VAL A 88 -16.70 0.12 9.09
C VAL A 88 -15.97 -0.34 10.35
N ASP A 89 -15.17 -1.40 10.25
CA ASP A 89 -14.44 -1.92 11.39
C ASP A 89 -13.21 -1.06 11.68
N LEU A 90 -12.54 -0.56 10.64
CA LEU A 90 -11.39 0.33 10.80
C LEU A 90 -11.43 1.46 9.76
N PHE A 91 -11.21 2.68 10.22
CA PHE A 91 -11.15 3.86 9.38
C PHE A 91 -9.73 4.42 9.35
N TYR A 92 -9.25 4.76 8.15
CA TYR A 92 -7.94 5.39 7.97
C TYR A 92 -8.06 6.82 7.45
N VAL A 93 -7.29 7.75 8.04
CA VAL A 93 -6.86 8.96 7.33
C VAL A 93 -5.90 8.54 6.22
N HIS A 94 -6.25 8.84 4.97
CA HIS A 94 -5.59 8.25 3.80
C HIS A 94 -4.30 8.99 3.45
N ALA A 95 -3.19 8.24 3.39
CA ALA A 95 -1.92 8.64 2.77
C ALA A 95 -1.27 9.89 3.41
N ILE A 96 -1.19 9.92 4.74
CA ILE A 96 -0.41 10.95 5.44
C ILE A 96 1.07 10.84 5.06
N SER A 97 1.73 11.98 4.99
CA SER A 97 3.18 12.09 4.75
C SER A 97 3.97 12.55 5.98
N THR A 98 3.30 13.16 6.96
CA THR A 98 3.89 13.48 8.26
C THR A 98 2.94 13.11 9.38
N ILE A 99 3.49 12.75 10.56
CA ILE A 99 2.66 12.46 11.73
C ILE A 99 1.90 13.70 12.21
N ASP A 100 2.37 14.91 11.90
CA ASP A 100 1.71 16.16 12.31
C ASP A 100 0.31 16.31 11.70
N GLU A 101 0.02 15.60 10.59
CA GLU A 101 -1.33 15.49 10.04
C GLU A 101 -2.30 14.82 11.01
N MET A 102 -1.80 14.00 11.94
CA MET A 102 -2.57 13.31 12.99
C MET A 102 -2.67 14.15 14.29
N GLY A 103 -2.98 15.44 14.15
CA GLY A 103 -3.17 16.36 15.28
C GLY A 103 -4.37 16.02 16.18
N GLY A 104 -4.51 16.74 17.30
CA GLY A 104 -5.48 16.45 18.36
C GLY A 104 -6.96 16.41 17.93
N HIS A 105 -7.34 17.12 16.87
CA HIS A 105 -8.70 17.09 16.33
C HIS A 105 -9.13 15.69 15.86
N TRP A 106 -8.18 14.84 15.43
CA TRP A 106 -8.48 13.46 15.05
C TRP A 106 -8.89 12.59 16.22
N ARG A 107 -8.36 12.85 17.43
CA ARG A 107 -8.81 12.15 18.65
C ARG A 107 -10.30 12.38 18.87
N GLU A 108 -10.71 13.64 18.84
CA GLU A 108 -12.10 14.04 19.08
C GLU A 108 -13.01 13.49 17.98
N TRP A 109 -12.59 13.59 16.73
CA TRP A 109 -13.31 13.03 15.59
C TRP A 109 -13.48 11.51 15.71
N ALA A 110 -12.38 10.78 15.95
CA ALA A 110 -12.41 9.33 16.08
C ALA A 110 -13.29 8.90 17.27
N ALA A 111 -13.19 9.58 18.42
CA ALA A 111 -14.04 9.31 19.57
C ALA A 111 -15.53 9.52 19.25
N LYS A 112 -15.88 10.62 18.58
CA LYS A 112 -17.24 10.90 18.12
C LYS A 112 -17.78 9.81 17.19
N GLN A 113 -17.00 9.41 16.18
CA GLN A 113 -17.45 8.40 15.22
C GLN A 113 -17.52 6.99 15.83
N LYS A 114 -16.62 6.66 16.78
CA LYS A 114 -16.70 5.44 17.58
C LYS A 114 -17.96 5.42 18.45
N GLN A 115 -18.26 6.53 19.13
CA GLN A 115 -19.47 6.66 19.95
C GLN A 115 -20.75 6.55 19.11
N ALA A 116 -20.75 7.11 17.89
CA ALA A 116 -21.85 6.98 16.94
C ALA A 116 -21.96 5.57 16.32
N GLY A 117 -21.02 4.67 16.61
CA GLY A 117 -20.98 3.31 16.06
C GLY A 117 -20.61 3.22 14.59
N LYS A 118 -20.15 4.31 13.97
CA LYS A 118 -19.80 4.37 12.53
C LYS A 118 -18.43 3.75 12.22
N ILE A 119 -17.51 3.78 13.19
CA ILE A 119 -16.19 3.14 13.10
C ILE A 119 -15.90 2.38 14.40
N LYS A 120 -15.14 1.28 14.36
CA LYS A 120 -14.68 0.60 15.60
C LYS A 120 -13.25 0.98 15.95
N PHE A 121 -12.38 1.02 14.96
CA PHE A 121 -10.97 1.38 15.07
C PHE A 121 -10.64 2.55 14.15
N PHE A 122 -9.56 3.26 14.47
CA PHE A 122 -9.11 4.46 13.79
C PHE A 122 -7.60 4.45 13.61
N GLY A 123 -7.13 5.05 12.52
CA GLY A 123 -5.72 5.31 12.32
C GLY A 123 -5.44 5.98 10.99
N PHE A 124 -4.30 5.66 10.38
CA PHE A 124 -3.92 6.23 9.08
C PHE A 124 -3.22 5.22 8.17
N SER A 125 -3.12 5.57 6.89
CA SER A 125 -2.19 4.93 5.97
C SER A 125 -1.09 5.87 5.51
N SER A 126 0.09 5.33 5.16
CA SER A 126 1.21 6.13 4.67
C SER A 126 2.04 5.39 3.62
N HIS A 127 2.45 6.11 2.58
CA HIS A 127 3.22 5.57 1.45
C HIS A 127 4.67 6.10 1.39
N ASN A 128 5.03 7.01 2.30
CA ASN A 128 6.32 7.67 2.38
C ASN A 128 6.61 8.03 3.84
N ASN A 129 7.86 8.35 4.18
CA ASN A 129 8.25 8.75 5.54
C ASN A 129 7.68 7.82 6.65
N MET A 130 7.63 6.52 6.36
CA MET A 130 6.80 5.58 7.12
C MET A 130 7.36 5.38 8.52
N GLU A 131 8.69 5.35 8.66
CA GLU A 131 9.40 5.21 9.93
C GLU A 131 9.03 6.34 10.89
N ALA A 132 9.06 7.59 10.42
CA ALA A 132 8.69 8.74 11.23
C ALA A 132 7.20 8.74 11.58
N CYS A 133 6.33 8.35 10.64
CA CYS A 133 4.89 8.22 10.89
C CYS A 133 4.60 7.14 11.93
N LEU A 134 5.26 5.98 11.85
CA LEU A 134 5.12 4.87 12.81
C LEU A 134 5.64 5.25 14.21
N GLU A 135 6.85 5.82 14.30
CA GLU A 135 7.41 6.29 15.59
C GLU A 135 6.56 7.39 16.22
N GLY A 136 5.97 8.26 15.40
CA GLY A 136 5.05 9.29 15.84
C GLY A 136 3.71 8.70 16.31
N ALA A 137 3.15 7.74 15.57
CA ALA A 137 1.91 7.05 15.93
C ALA A 137 2.01 6.36 17.28
N ALA A 138 3.16 5.75 17.59
CA ALA A 138 3.41 5.09 18.88
C ALA A 138 3.32 6.04 20.09
N LYS A 139 3.31 7.36 19.87
CA LYS A 139 3.14 8.40 20.90
C LYS A 139 1.71 8.93 21.00
N LEU A 140 0.81 8.46 20.12
CA LEU A 140 -0.60 8.84 20.06
C LEU A 140 -1.47 7.68 20.54
N ASP A 141 -2.08 7.84 21.70
CA ASP A 141 -2.98 6.87 22.37
C ASP A 141 -4.37 6.70 21.72
N PHE A 142 -4.65 7.37 20.60
CA PHE A 142 -5.92 7.26 19.86
C PHE A 142 -5.78 6.57 18.49
N ILE A 143 -4.59 6.05 18.17
CA ILE A 143 -4.32 5.29 16.95
C ILE A 143 -4.38 3.80 17.29
N ASP A 144 -5.31 3.07 16.67
CA ASP A 144 -5.47 1.63 16.87
C ASP A 144 -4.66 0.80 15.86
N ALA A 145 -4.55 1.30 14.63
CA ALA A 145 -3.88 0.59 13.55
C ALA A 145 -3.33 1.53 12.47
N VAL A 146 -2.30 1.07 11.77
CA VAL A 146 -1.65 1.82 10.68
C VAL A 146 -1.46 0.92 9.46
N MET A 147 -1.56 1.49 8.26
CA MET A 147 -1.25 0.78 7.02
C MET A 147 -0.07 1.45 6.31
N VAL A 148 1.04 0.75 6.15
CA VAL A 148 2.26 1.33 5.58
C VAL A 148 2.82 0.51 4.43
N ALA A 149 3.52 1.18 3.50
CA ALA A 149 4.32 0.46 2.53
C ALA A 149 5.44 -0.31 3.27
N TYR A 150 5.42 -1.63 3.18
CA TYR A 150 6.39 -2.51 3.83
C TYR A 150 6.60 -3.74 2.96
N ASN A 151 7.84 -3.99 2.54
CA ASN A 151 8.18 -5.02 1.57
C ASN A 151 9.61 -5.54 1.79
N PHE A 152 10.02 -6.53 0.99
CA PHE A 152 11.33 -7.18 1.11
C PHE A 152 12.53 -6.23 0.98
N ARG A 153 12.35 -5.06 0.36
CA ARG A 153 13.39 -4.02 0.22
C ARG A 153 13.51 -3.13 1.45
N LEU A 154 12.43 -2.99 2.23
CA LEU A 154 12.35 -2.12 3.41
C LEU A 154 12.52 -2.90 4.73
N MET A 155 12.17 -4.18 4.76
CA MET A 155 12.08 -4.97 6.00
C MET A 155 13.42 -5.14 6.73
N ALA A 156 14.54 -5.03 6.03
CA ALA A 156 15.87 -5.15 6.61
C ALA A 156 16.36 -3.86 7.29
N GLU A 157 15.74 -2.72 6.98
CA GLU A 157 16.23 -1.40 7.39
C GLU A 157 16.11 -1.20 8.90
N PRO A 158 17.20 -0.77 9.59
CA PRO A 158 17.18 -0.59 11.04
C PRO A 158 16.12 0.41 11.52
N ALA A 159 15.92 1.51 10.78
CA ALA A 159 14.92 2.52 11.12
C ALA A 159 13.49 1.96 11.04
N MET A 160 13.18 1.20 9.99
CA MET A 160 11.90 0.53 9.84
C MET A 160 11.64 -0.49 10.94
N LYS A 161 12.65 -1.31 11.30
CA LYS A 161 12.53 -2.28 12.42
C LYS A 161 12.22 -1.58 13.74
N LYS A 162 12.96 -0.52 14.05
CA LYS A 162 12.74 0.30 15.26
C LYS A 162 11.34 0.90 15.30
N ALA A 163 10.88 1.43 14.17
CA ALA A 163 9.57 2.05 14.06
C ALA A 163 8.42 1.04 14.24
N LEU A 164 8.54 -0.16 13.67
CA LEU A 164 7.58 -1.25 13.89
C LEU A 164 7.55 -1.71 15.35
N GLU A 165 8.72 -1.86 15.97
CA GLU A 165 8.81 -2.21 17.39
C GLU A 165 8.12 -1.17 18.29
N ALA A 166 8.24 0.12 17.96
CA ALA A 166 7.54 1.19 18.67
C ALA A 166 6.02 1.03 18.58
N CYS A 167 5.47 0.76 17.38
CA CYS A 167 4.04 0.49 17.20
C CYS A 167 3.58 -0.76 17.96
N THR A 168 4.34 -1.86 17.91
CA THR A 168 4.00 -3.08 18.64
C THR A 168 3.95 -2.84 20.16
N LYS A 169 4.93 -2.11 20.71
CA LYS A 169 4.95 -1.74 22.14
C LYS A 169 3.78 -0.85 22.53
N ALA A 170 3.31 0.01 21.62
CA ALA A 170 2.15 0.86 21.82
C ALA A 170 0.80 0.13 21.61
N GLY A 171 0.82 -1.16 21.22
CA GLY A 171 -0.40 -1.93 20.94
C GLY A 171 -1.06 -1.59 19.60
N ILE A 172 -0.34 -0.93 18.69
CA ILE A 172 -0.85 -0.51 17.37
C ILE A 172 -0.71 -1.66 16.37
N GLY A 173 -1.81 -2.04 15.72
CA GLY A 173 -1.78 -3.04 14.65
C GLY A 173 -1.17 -2.50 13.36
N VAL A 174 -0.20 -3.19 12.78
CA VAL A 174 0.44 -2.77 11.52
C VAL A 174 -0.05 -3.64 10.36
N VAL A 175 -0.57 -2.99 9.30
CA VAL A 175 -0.94 -3.63 8.03
C VAL A 175 0.09 -3.26 6.97
N ALA A 176 0.73 -4.26 6.37
CA ALA A 176 1.68 -4.05 5.28
C ALA A 176 0.96 -3.96 3.94
N MET A 177 1.25 -2.92 3.15
CA MET A 177 0.84 -2.82 1.75
C MET A 177 2.06 -2.73 0.84
N LYS A 178 1.85 -2.87 -0.48
CA LYS A 178 2.92 -2.85 -1.49
C LYS A 178 4.04 -3.87 -1.22
N THR A 179 3.66 -5.02 -0.68
CA THR A 179 4.57 -6.09 -0.23
C THR A 179 5.41 -6.71 -1.34
N GLN A 180 4.97 -6.57 -2.59
CA GLN A 180 5.71 -7.03 -3.76
C GLN A 180 6.94 -6.18 -4.09
N GLY A 181 7.08 -4.98 -3.51
CA GLY A 181 8.25 -4.12 -3.70
C GLY A 181 8.48 -3.67 -5.15
N GLY A 182 7.38 -3.50 -5.90
CA GLY A 182 7.38 -3.01 -7.27
C GLY A 182 7.99 -1.62 -7.42
N GLY A 183 8.56 -1.35 -8.58
CA GLY A 183 9.32 -0.13 -8.86
C GLY A 183 8.96 0.55 -10.18
N PRO A 184 9.39 1.80 -10.39
CA PRO A 184 9.22 2.52 -11.67
C PRO A 184 9.91 1.85 -12.86
N VAL A 185 10.89 0.99 -12.60
CA VAL A 185 11.63 0.25 -13.62
C VAL A 185 11.32 -1.23 -13.42
N LYS A 186 11.21 -1.96 -14.53
CA LYS A 186 11.10 -3.41 -14.48
C LYS A 186 12.46 -3.99 -14.09
N SER A 187 12.53 -4.62 -12.92
CA SER A 187 13.68 -5.41 -12.53
C SER A 187 13.83 -6.62 -13.48
N ASP A 188 15.06 -6.85 -13.93
CA ASP A 188 15.47 -8.04 -14.67
C ASP A 188 16.94 -8.31 -14.33
N SER A 189 17.15 -9.04 -13.22
CA SER A 189 18.49 -9.32 -12.68
C SER A 189 18.72 -10.81 -12.51
N GLN A 190 19.98 -11.24 -12.58
CA GLN A 190 20.32 -12.64 -12.29
C GLN A 190 19.87 -13.05 -10.88
N ALA A 191 19.99 -12.14 -9.89
CA ALA A 191 19.51 -12.41 -8.54
C ALA A 191 17.99 -12.60 -8.45
N GLU A 192 17.21 -11.95 -9.33
CA GLU A 192 15.77 -12.21 -9.42
C GLU A 192 15.48 -13.62 -9.92
N LEU A 193 16.17 -14.04 -10.99
CA LEU A 193 16.03 -15.39 -11.55
C LEU A 193 16.46 -16.46 -10.54
N ASP A 194 17.57 -16.24 -9.84
CA ASP A 194 18.08 -17.14 -8.81
C ASP A 194 17.11 -17.23 -7.62
N MET A 195 16.57 -16.09 -7.17
CA MET A 195 15.57 -16.02 -6.11
C MET A 195 14.29 -16.75 -6.53
N ALA A 196 13.75 -16.46 -7.71
CA ALA A 196 12.56 -17.10 -8.24
C ALA A 196 12.76 -18.62 -8.38
N GLY A 197 13.88 -19.06 -8.97
CA GLY A 197 14.21 -20.49 -9.13
C GLY A 197 14.31 -21.22 -7.79
N ARG A 198 14.92 -20.57 -6.78
CA ARG A 198 15.02 -21.12 -5.42
C ARG A 198 13.65 -21.34 -4.77
N PHE A 199 12.75 -20.36 -4.88
CA PHE A 199 11.41 -20.48 -4.30
C PHE A 199 10.52 -21.45 -5.08
N LEU A 200 10.67 -21.50 -6.41
CA LEU A 200 9.97 -22.48 -7.25
C LEU A 200 10.35 -23.91 -6.86
N ALA A 201 11.63 -24.18 -6.58
CA ALA A 201 12.08 -25.49 -6.07
C ALA A 201 11.45 -25.87 -4.72
N LYS A 202 10.90 -24.91 -3.98
CA LYS A 202 10.16 -25.09 -2.73
C LYS A 202 8.63 -25.06 -2.90
N GLY A 203 8.14 -24.95 -4.14
CA GLY A 203 6.71 -24.88 -4.44
C GLY A 203 6.08 -23.50 -4.26
N PHE A 204 6.88 -22.44 -4.13
CA PHE A 204 6.42 -21.06 -4.04
C PHE A 204 6.73 -20.28 -5.31
N THR A 205 5.83 -19.41 -5.73
CA THR A 205 6.19 -18.33 -6.68
C THR A 205 7.04 -17.28 -5.98
N ASP A 206 7.75 -16.46 -6.75
CA ASP A 206 8.47 -15.28 -6.24
C ASP A 206 7.54 -14.33 -5.47
N LYS A 207 6.30 -14.17 -5.95
CA LYS A 207 5.26 -13.33 -5.31
C LYS A 207 4.82 -13.89 -3.95
N GLN A 208 4.64 -15.21 -3.86
CA GLN A 208 4.32 -15.87 -2.60
C GLN A 208 5.49 -15.77 -1.62
N ALA A 209 6.72 -15.93 -2.10
CA ALA A 209 7.92 -15.78 -1.27
C ALA A 209 8.04 -14.38 -0.65
N LYS A 210 7.79 -13.34 -1.46
CA LYS A 210 7.75 -11.95 -0.97
C LYS A 210 6.70 -11.76 0.13
N LEU A 211 5.50 -12.34 -0.02
CA LEU A 211 4.47 -12.29 1.04
C LEU A 211 4.90 -13.02 2.31
N LYS A 212 5.43 -14.24 2.18
CA LYS A 212 5.91 -15.04 3.32
C LYS A 212 7.01 -14.32 4.10
N ALA A 213 7.95 -13.67 3.41
CA ALA A 213 9.00 -12.90 4.07
C ALA A 213 8.46 -11.74 4.92
N ILE A 214 7.32 -11.15 4.55
CA ILE A 214 6.66 -10.12 5.37
C ILE A 214 5.97 -10.74 6.58
N TRP A 215 5.34 -11.90 6.43
CA TRP A 215 4.69 -12.61 7.54
C TRP A 215 5.67 -13.21 8.56
N GLU A 216 6.96 -13.38 8.21
CA GLU A 216 8.00 -13.73 9.20
C GLU A 216 8.18 -12.66 10.29
N ASN A 217 7.73 -11.42 10.05
CA ASN A 217 7.77 -10.38 11.06
C ASN A 217 6.47 -10.39 11.89
N PRO A 218 6.50 -10.79 13.18
CA PRO A 218 5.31 -10.87 14.03
C PRO A 218 4.67 -9.51 14.33
N ALA A 219 5.33 -8.39 14.04
CA ALA A 219 4.74 -7.05 14.14
C ALA A 219 3.68 -6.78 13.05
N ILE A 220 3.68 -7.54 11.95
CA ILE A 220 2.73 -7.36 10.86
C ILE A 220 1.46 -8.17 11.14
N ALA A 221 0.36 -7.47 11.41
CA ALA A 221 -0.93 -8.08 11.71
C ALA A 221 -1.65 -8.60 10.45
N SER A 222 -1.43 -7.96 9.29
CA SER A 222 -1.99 -8.39 8.02
C SER A 222 -1.24 -7.80 6.82
N VAL A 223 -1.35 -8.45 5.67
CA VAL A 223 -0.84 -7.97 4.38
C VAL A 223 -2.00 -7.60 3.46
N CYS A 224 -2.13 -6.32 3.14
CA CYS A 224 -3.07 -5.82 2.13
C CYS A 224 -2.50 -6.05 0.73
N SER A 225 -3.06 -7.02 0.02
CA SER A 225 -2.66 -7.38 -1.34
C SER A 225 -3.82 -7.21 -2.30
N GLN A 226 -3.55 -6.61 -3.47
CA GLN A 226 -4.46 -6.67 -4.59
C GLN A 226 -4.49 -8.09 -5.15
N MET A 227 -5.69 -8.64 -5.32
CA MET A 227 -5.89 -9.99 -5.82
C MET A 227 -7.01 -9.98 -6.86
N PRO A 228 -6.80 -9.37 -8.05
CA PRO A 228 -7.88 -8.99 -8.98
C PRO A 228 -8.56 -10.17 -9.68
N ASN A 229 -8.06 -11.38 -9.50
CA ASN A 229 -8.63 -12.60 -10.07
C ASN A 229 -8.40 -13.80 -9.15
N LEU A 230 -9.11 -14.90 -9.43
CA LEU A 230 -9.07 -16.12 -8.64
C LEU A 230 -7.70 -16.80 -8.62
N THR A 231 -6.89 -16.65 -9.68
CA THR A 231 -5.53 -17.21 -9.74
C THR A 231 -4.64 -16.58 -8.69
N ILE A 232 -4.62 -15.24 -8.62
CA ILE A 232 -3.82 -14.51 -7.63
C ILE A 232 -4.38 -14.71 -6.22
N LEU A 233 -5.70 -14.69 -6.05
CA LEU A 233 -6.33 -14.96 -4.75
C LEU A 233 -5.95 -16.36 -4.24
N SER A 234 -6.07 -17.39 -5.07
CA SER A 234 -5.75 -18.77 -4.70
C SER A 234 -4.28 -18.92 -4.32
N ALA A 235 -3.36 -18.35 -5.11
CA ALA A 235 -1.94 -18.37 -4.82
C ALA A 235 -1.61 -17.69 -3.48
N ASN A 236 -2.18 -16.51 -3.22
CA ASN A 236 -1.91 -15.78 -1.99
C ASN A 236 -2.54 -16.45 -0.76
N VAL A 237 -3.74 -17.04 -0.89
CA VAL A 237 -4.36 -17.85 0.16
C VAL A 237 -3.52 -19.08 0.48
N ALA A 238 -3.01 -19.76 -0.54
CA ALA A 238 -2.12 -20.91 -0.33
C ALA A 238 -0.87 -20.50 0.46
N ALA A 239 -0.24 -19.37 0.11
CA ALA A 239 0.92 -18.85 0.85
C ALA A 239 0.59 -18.44 2.29
N ALA A 240 -0.59 -17.87 2.53
CA ALA A 240 -1.05 -17.46 3.86
C ALA A 240 -1.41 -18.66 4.77
N ARG A 241 -1.87 -19.78 4.19
CA ARG A 241 -2.16 -21.01 4.93
C ARG A 241 -0.93 -21.88 5.18
N ASP A 242 0.10 -21.70 4.36
CA ASP A 242 1.35 -22.42 4.47
C ASP A 242 2.18 -21.89 5.65
N THR A 243 2.39 -22.73 6.66
CA THR A 243 3.16 -22.40 7.88
C THR A 243 4.64 -22.75 7.75
N THR A 244 5.13 -23.03 6.55
CA THR A 244 6.56 -23.29 6.31
C THR A 244 7.32 -21.99 6.52
N ALA A 245 8.21 -21.98 7.51
CA ALA A 245 9.09 -20.86 7.78
C ALA A 245 10.15 -20.71 6.68
N LEU A 246 10.50 -19.47 6.34
CA LEU A 246 11.60 -19.20 5.43
C LEU A 246 12.94 -19.48 6.11
N ALA A 247 13.81 -20.23 5.44
CA ALA A 247 15.17 -20.44 5.92
C ALA A 247 15.95 -19.12 5.81
N ARG A 248 16.99 -18.96 6.63
CA ARG A 248 17.89 -17.80 6.57
C ARG A 248 18.38 -17.50 5.14
N GLN A 249 18.77 -18.53 4.40
CA GLN A 249 19.23 -18.40 3.02
C GLN A 249 18.15 -17.87 2.06
N ASP A 250 16.87 -18.08 2.35
CA ASP A 250 15.75 -17.57 1.56
C ASP A 250 15.62 -16.05 1.78
N ILE A 251 15.72 -15.59 3.02
CA ILE A 251 15.76 -14.16 3.37
C ILE A 251 17.01 -13.50 2.77
N GLU A 252 18.15 -14.17 2.79
CA GLU A 252 19.38 -13.69 2.15
C GLU A 252 19.22 -13.57 0.63
N SER A 253 18.46 -14.47 -0.03
CA SER A 253 18.20 -14.37 -1.47
C SER A 253 17.33 -13.15 -1.83
N LEU A 254 16.30 -12.86 -1.02
CA LEU A 254 15.50 -11.64 -1.17
C LEU A 254 16.34 -10.38 -0.92
N SER A 255 17.26 -10.45 0.06
CA SER A 255 18.15 -9.34 0.39
C SER A 255 19.16 -9.06 -0.73
N ARG A 256 19.71 -10.11 -1.36
CA ARG A 256 20.57 -9.98 -2.56
C ARG A 256 19.79 -9.38 -3.72
N PHE A 257 18.59 -9.89 -4.01
CA PHE A 257 17.73 -9.32 -5.03
C PHE A 257 17.44 -7.82 -4.77
N ALA A 258 17.12 -7.45 -3.53
CA ALA A 258 16.88 -6.06 -3.15
C ALA A 258 18.11 -5.17 -3.35
N ALA A 259 19.32 -5.68 -3.07
CA ALA A 259 20.58 -4.96 -3.25
C ALA A 259 20.94 -4.80 -4.74
N ASP A 260 20.81 -5.86 -5.53
CA ASP A 260 21.15 -5.86 -6.95
C ASP A 260 20.20 -4.97 -7.77
N THR A 261 18.94 -4.86 -7.33
CA THR A 261 17.91 -4.02 -7.97
C THR A 261 17.58 -2.79 -7.14
N HIS A 262 18.55 -2.29 -6.37
CA HIS A 262 18.34 -1.17 -5.47
C HIS A 262 17.91 0.11 -6.20
N GLY A 263 18.49 0.34 -7.39
CA GLY A 263 18.16 1.47 -8.28
C GLY A 263 16.81 1.37 -8.98
N ASP A 264 16.12 0.22 -8.90
CA ASP A 264 14.82 0.02 -9.55
C ASP A 264 13.65 0.44 -8.65
N TYR A 265 13.90 0.74 -7.37
CA TYR A 265 12.86 0.90 -6.36
C TYR A 265 12.82 2.31 -5.76
N CYS A 266 11.72 3.02 -5.97
CA CYS A 266 11.47 4.28 -5.27
C CYS A 266 10.86 4.01 -3.87
N ALA A 267 11.60 4.34 -2.81
CA ALA A 267 11.13 4.20 -1.42
C ALA A 267 10.15 5.30 -0.98
N GLY A 268 9.76 6.22 -1.88
CA GLY A 268 8.84 7.31 -1.56
C GLY A 268 9.45 8.44 -0.74
N CYS A 269 10.77 8.46 -0.53
CA CYS A 269 11.50 9.52 0.19
C CYS A 269 11.69 10.81 -0.65
N ALA A 270 10.66 11.24 -1.37
CA ALA A 270 10.77 12.35 -2.32
C ALA A 270 11.12 13.70 -1.67
N THR A 271 10.97 13.84 -0.35
CA THR A 271 11.49 15.00 0.37
C THR A 271 12.98 15.22 0.15
N LEU A 272 13.76 14.17 -0.13
CA LEU A 272 15.19 14.27 -0.43
C LEU A 272 15.42 14.77 -1.86
N CYS A 273 14.92 14.03 -2.85
CA CYS A 273 15.18 14.35 -4.26
C CYS A 273 14.43 15.60 -4.73
N SER A 274 13.19 15.83 -4.26
CA SER A 274 12.44 17.04 -4.60
C SER A 274 13.04 18.27 -3.93
N ALA A 275 13.56 18.19 -2.70
CA ALA A 275 14.26 19.33 -2.09
C ALA A 275 15.52 19.72 -2.87
N ALA A 276 16.27 18.74 -3.37
CA ALA A 276 17.41 18.97 -4.26
C ALA A 276 17.03 19.67 -5.58
N LEU A 277 15.75 19.62 -5.96
CA LEU A 277 15.18 20.26 -7.16
C LEU A 277 14.36 21.52 -6.82
N GLY A 278 14.58 22.14 -5.66
CA GLY A 278 13.85 23.34 -5.23
C GLY A 278 12.38 23.10 -4.84
N GLY A 279 12.01 21.84 -4.57
CA GLY A 279 10.73 21.45 -3.96
C GLY A 279 9.55 21.26 -4.93
N ASN A 280 9.71 21.59 -6.22
CA ASN A 280 8.57 21.73 -7.12
C ASN A 280 8.29 20.53 -8.02
N LEU A 281 9.23 19.59 -8.16
CA LEU A 281 9.06 18.47 -9.10
C LEU A 281 8.40 17.24 -8.44
N PRO A 282 7.34 16.67 -9.06
CA PRO A 282 6.55 15.56 -8.52
C PRO A 282 7.22 14.21 -8.75
N VAL A 283 8.50 14.09 -8.38
CA VAL A 283 9.33 12.89 -8.66
C VAL A 283 8.66 11.62 -8.14
N ALA A 284 8.22 11.59 -6.88
CA ALA A 284 7.55 10.40 -6.32
C ALA A 284 6.26 10.01 -7.05
N ASP A 285 5.48 10.98 -7.53
CA ASP A 285 4.23 10.69 -8.23
C ASP A 285 4.50 10.17 -9.64
N VAL A 286 5.53 10.68 -10.33
CA VAL A 286 6.00 10.11 -11.60
C VAL A 286 6.56 8.71 -11.40
N MET A 287 7.38 8.46 -10.37
CA MET A 287 7.86 7.11 -10.06
C MET A 287 6.71 6.15 -9.77
N ARG A 288 5.66 6.63 -9.09
CA ARG A 288 4.44 5.85 -8.84
C ARG A 288 3.67 5.55 -10.13
N ALA A 289 3.51 6.52 -11.01
CA ALA A 289 2.85 6.32 -12.30
C ALA A 289 3.62 5.30 -13.16
N MET A 290 4.95 5.42 -13.21
CA MET A 290 5.82 4.45 -13.89
C MET A 290 5.71 3.05 -13.29
N MET A 291 5.64 2.92 -11.97
CA MET A 291 5.42 1.64 -11.29
C MET A 291 4.08 1.00 -11.71
N TYR A 292 3.02 1.80 -11.81
CA TYR A 292 1.72 1.29 -12.30
C TYR A 292 1.83 0.75 -13.73
N ALA A 293 2.55 1.43 -14.62
CA ALA A 293 2.71 1.00 -16.00
C ALA A 293 3.62 -0.23 -16.14
N ARG A 294 4.76 -0.25 -15.44
CA ARG A 294 5.85 -1.22 -15.66
C ARG A 294 5.72 -2.48 -14.81
N ASP A 295 5.31 -2.35 -13.56
CA ASP A 295 5.29 -3.47 -12.61
C ASP A 295 3.87 -4.00 -12.37
N TYR A 296 2.90 -3.10 -12.18
CA TYR A 296 1.53 -3.52 -11.85
C TYR A 296 0.72 -3.92 -13.09
N GLY A 297 1.16 -3.53 -14.29
CA GLY A 297 0.43 -3.79 -15.53
C GLY A 297 -0.86 -2.97 -15.65
N GLU A 298 -0.90 -1.79 -15.05
CA GLU A 298 -2.05 -0.87 -15.02
C GLU A 298 -1.75 0.44 -15.80
N PRO A 299 -1.53 0.39 -17.13
CA PRO A 299 -1.13 1.56 -17.92
C PRO A 299 -2.21 2.65 -17.98
N ALA A 300 -3.49 2.30 -17.84
CA ALA A 300 -4.58 3.28 -17.79
C ALA A 300 -4.49 4.12 -16.51
N LEU A 301 -4.35 3.47 -15.34
CA LEU A 301 -4.17 4.14 -14.06
C LEU A 301 -2.89 4.97 -14.03
N ALA A 302 -1.81 4.46 -14.64
CA ALA A 302 -0.56 5.21 -14.80
C ALA A 302 -0.77 6.53 -15.55
N ARG A 303 -1.47 6.50 -16.69
CA ARG A 303 -1.77 7.70 -17.50
C ARG A 303 -2.69 8.66 -16.77
N GLU A 304 -3.71 8.15 -16.07
CA GLU A 304 -4.62 8.99 -15.28
C GLU A 304 -3.87 9.73 -14.15
N LEU A 305 -3.06 9.01 -13.38
CA LEU A 305 -2.23 9.61 -12.33
C LEU A 305 -1.27 10.64 -12.93
N TYR A 306 -0.59 10.29 -14.02
CA TYR A 306 0.34 11.20 -14.67
C TYR A 306 -0.35 12.47 -15.18
N ALA A 307 -1.49 12.33 -15.87
CA ALA A 307 -2.27 13.45 -16.41
C ALA A 307 -2.83 14.39 -15.31
N SER A 308 -3.02 13.88 -14.09
CA SER A 308 -3.44 14.72 -12.94
C SER A 308 -2.35 15.67 -12.45
N LEU A 309 -1.08 15.44 -12.83
CA LEU A 309 0.03 16.31 -12.49
C LEU A 309 0.02 17.59 -13.34
N PRO A 310 0.40 18.76 -12.79
CA PRO A 310 0.47 20.00 -13.57
C PRO A 310 1.33 19.83 -14.83
N GLU A 311 0.85 20.30 -15.98
CA GLU A 311 1.52 20.10 -17.27
C GLU A 311 2.96 20.63 -17.27
N SER A 312 3.18 21.79 -16.65
CA SER A 312 4.51 22.39 -16.47
C SER A 312 5.47 21.51 -15.67
N LEU A 313 4.95 20.59 -14.86
CA LEU A 313 5.73 19.69 -14.00
C LEU A 313 5.84 18.27 -14.57
N ARG A 314 5.09 17.96 -15.64
CA ARG A 314 5.19 16.70 -16.38
C ARG A 314 6.37 16.68 -17.35
N ARG A 315 6.83 17.84 -17.82
CA ARG A 315 7.90 17.88 -18.84
C ARG A 315 9.28 17.85 -18.21
N ALA A 316 9.98 16.74 -18.39
CA ALA A 316 11.44 16.71 -18.42
C ALA A 316 11.86 16.98 -19.89
N ASP A 317 11.77 18.22 -20.34
CA ASP A 317 12.16 18.63 -21.71
C ASP A 317 13.69 18.63 -21.94
N GLY A 318 14.43 17.89 -21.11
CA GLY A 318 15.89 17.84 -21.10
C GLY A 318 16.57 19.09 -20.52
N SER A 319 15.82 20.14 -20.16
CA SER A 319 16.40 21.37 -19.58
C SER A 319 16.65 21.29 -18.07
N LEU A 320 16.04 20.32 -17.39
CA LEU A 320 16.15 20.12 -15.95
C LEU A 320 17.33 19.20 -15.62
N ASP A 321 18.25 19.71 -14.80
CA ASP A 321 19.36 18.93 -14.23
C ASP A 321 18.88 18.15 -13.00
N PHE A 322 18.89 16.82 -13.11
CA PHE A 322 18.51 15.91 -12.03
C PHE A 322 19.72 15.38 -11.23
N ALA A 323 20.96 15.78 -11.53
CA ALA A 323 22.15 15.23 -10.89
C ALA A 323 22.11 15.37 -9.36
N ALA A 324 21.64 16.53 -8.85
CA ALA A 324 21.47 16.75 -7.42
C ALA A 324 20.40 15.82 -6.80
N ALA A 325 19.31 15.54 -7.53
CA ALA A 325 18.25 14.65 -7.09
C ALA A 325 18.69 13.19 -7.05
N GLU A 326 19.44 12.75 -8.08
CA GLU A 326 19.99 11.39 -8.17
C GLU A 326 21.03 11.17 -7.06
N ALA A 327 21.91 12.16 -6.82
CA ALA A 327 22.86 12.13 -5.71
C ALA A 327 22.18 12.10 -4.33
N ALA A 328 21.04 12.78 -4.18
CA ALA A 328 20.24 12.77 -2.96
C ALA A 328 19.38 11.50 -2.80
N CYS A 329 19.23 10.69 -3.84
CA CYS A 329 18.39 9.50 -3.80
C CYS A 329 19.11 8.38 -3.04
N PRO A 330 18.59 7.93 -1.88
CA PRO A 330 19.23 6.85 -1.12
C PRO A 330 19.20 5.52 -1.86
N ARG A 331 18.43 5.43 -2.95
CA ARG A 331 18.29 4.26 -3.82
C ARG A 331 19.17 4.32 -5.07
N GLY A 332 19.76 5.48 -5.38
CA GLY A 332 20.51 5.68 -6.61
C GLY A 332 19.66 5.53 -7.88
N LEU A 333 18.39 5.96 -7.83
CA LEU A 333 17.52 5.93 -9.01
C LEU A 333 18.09 6.82 -10.11
N ALA A 334 18.00 6.35 -11.36
CA ALA A 334 18.21 7.14 -12.56
C ALA A 334 16.98 8.06 -12.82
N ILE A 335 16.74 9.01 -11.92
CA ILE A 335 15.57 9.90 -11.92
C ILE A 335 15.43 10.60 -13.28
N ALA A 336 16.53 11.10 -13.86
CA ALA A 336 16.49 11.81 -15.14
C ALA A 336 15.89 10.93 -16.26
N ALA A 337 16.41 9.70 -16.38
CA ALA A 337 15.99 8.75 -17.39
C ALA A 337 14.52 8.35 -17.23
N ILE A 338 14.10 8.07 -15.99
CA ILE A 338 12.72 7.66 -15.71
C ILE A 338 11.73 8.80 -15.97
N MET A 339 12.09 10.05 -15.59
CA MET A 339 11.25 11.23 -15.86
C MET A 339 11.07 11.47 -17.37
N ALA A 340 12.15 11.34 -18.15
CA ALA A 340 12.10 11.48 -19.61
C ALA A 340 11.27 10.37 -20.26
N GLU A 341 11.41 9.13 -19.79
CA GLU A 341 10.62 8.00 -20.26
C GLU A 341 9.13 8.19 -19.94
N ALA A 342 8.79 8.62 -18.73
CA ALA A 342 7.41 8.88 -18.31
C ALA A 342 6.73 9.91 -19.23
N ALA A 343 7.46 10.97 -19.62
CA ALA A 343 6.97 11.98 -20.55
C ALA A 343 6.67 11.46 -21.97
N THR A 344 7.20 10.29 -22.34
CA THR A 344 6.90 9.64 -23.62
C THR A 344 5.85 8.53 -23.46
N LEU A 345 6.00 7.69 -22.43
CA LEU A 345 5.17 6.50 -22.21
C LEU A 345 3.76 6.83 -21.71
N LEU A 346 3.64 7.88 -20.90
CA LEU A 346 2.41 8.23 -20.17
C LEU A 346 1.72 9.50 -20.71
N ALA A 347 2.29 10.14 -21.73
CA ALA A 347 1.71 11.32 -22.38
C ALA A 347 0.42 11.05 -23.13
#